data_AF-A0A2P2GTR1-F1
#
_entry.id   AF-A0A2P2GTR1-F1
#
_cell.length_a   1.000
_cell.length_b   1.000
_cell.length_c   1.000
_cell.angle_alpha   90.00
_cell.angle_beta   90.00
_cell.angle_gamma   90.00
#
_symmetry.space_group_name_H-M   'P 1'
#
loop_
_entity.id
_entity.type
_entity.pdbx_description
1 polymer ?
#
loop_
_entity_poly.entity_id
_entity_poly.type
_entity_poly.pdbx_seq_one_letter_code
_entity_poly.pdbx_strand_id
1 'polypeptide(L)'
;MTDIPATYLGVDVPPHIRDSWHTWEGARWRTQRHWANNKPFPPDQRFTVRPPAGMCPTHRQGWLDYRNMRFNEETGDPWPGNPQSPFLFVGSDMNRLRNERRLQWDRKASEQMQLIERICLRGDSPQCTSPVEIPAPRPIVDVHLPAA
;
A
#
# COMPACT_ATOMS: atom_id res chain seq x y z
N MET A 1 -17.15 5.91 -5.76
CA MET A 1 -16.47 5.83 -4.45
C MET A 1 -17.19 4.75 -3.65
N THR A 2 -16.47 3.80 -3.06
CA THR A 2 -17.12 2.81 -2.17
C THR A 2 -17.53 3.52 -0.89
N ASP A 3 -18.81 3.48 -0.55
CA ASP A 3 -19.32 4.10 0.67
C ASP A 3 -18.66 3.49 1.91
N ILE A 4 -18.35 4.34 2.88
CA ILE A 4 -17.82 3.92 4.18
C ILE A 4 -18.98 3.30 4.96
N PRO A 5 -18.85 2.06 5.46
CA PRO A 5 -19.96 1.41 6.12
C PRO A 5 -20.26 2.08 7.47
N ALA A 6 -21.55 2.17 7.82
CA ALA A 6 -21.97 2.65 9.14
C ALA A 6 -21.51 1.71 10.27
N THR A 7 -21.43 0.41 9.98
CA THR A 7 -21.01 -0.64 10.92
C THR A 7 -19.92 -1.53 10.31
N TYR A 8 -18.97 -2.00 11.13
CA TYR A 8 -17.96 -2.97 10.72
C TYR A 8 -17.88 -4.12 11.74
N LEU A 9 -18.12 -5.35 11.27
CA LEU A 9 -18.23 -6.54 12.12
C LEU A 9 -19.21 -6.34 13.30
N GLY A 10 -20.40 -5.81 12.98
CA GLY A 10 -21.49 -5.61 13.95
C GLY A 10 -21.30 -4.46 14.95
N VAL A 11 -20.26 -3.64 14.79
CA VAL A 11 -20.00 -2.48 15.66
C VAL A 11 -20.01 -1.20 14.86
N ASP A 12 -20.63 -0.17 15.40
CA ASP A 12 -20.69 1.17 14.80
C ASP A 12 -19.29 1.70 14.54
N VAL A 13 -19.08 2.27 13.35
CA VAL A 13 -17.81 2.92 13.00
C VAL A 13 -17.79 4.32 13.62
N PRO A 14 -16.89 4.58 14.58
CA PRO A 14 -16.80 5.89 15.23
C PRO A 14 -16.56 7.00 14.20
N PRO A 15 -17.04 8.24 14.41
CA PRO A 15 -16.86 9.34 13.47
C PRO A 15 -15.39 9.54 13.04
N HIS A 16 -14.46 9.58 13.99
CA HIS A 16 -13.03 9.73 13.69
C HIS A 16 -12.45 8.59 12.82
N ILE A 17 -12.99 7.37 12.92
CA ILE A 17 -12.59 6.23 12.09
C ILE A 17 -13.24 6.30 10.71
N ARG A 18 -14.44 6.88 10.58
CA ARG A 18 -15.04 7.16 9.27
C ARG A 18 -14.16 8.15 8.51
N ASP A 19 -13.73 9.22 9.16
CA ASP A 19 -12.87 10.23 8.55
C ASP A 19 -11.49 9.65 8.17
N SER A 20 -10.96 8.72 8.98
CA SER A 20 -9.69 8.04 8.73
C SER A 20 -9.83 6.67 8.06
N TRP A 21 -10.99 6.34 7.46
CA TRP A 21 -11.30 4.99 7.00
C TRP A 21 -10.25 4.44 6.02
N HIS A 22 -9.78 5.29 5.11
CA HIS A 22 -8.81 4.94 4.09
C HIS A 22 -7.35 5.19 4.47
N THR A 23 -7.05 5.39 5.75
CA THR A 23 -5.69 5.59 6.26
C THR A 23 -5.20 4.36 7.04
N TRP A 24 -3.95 4.39 7.47
CA TRP A 24 -3.38 3.37 8.36
C TRP A 24 -4.04 3.32 9.74
N GLU A 25 -4.66 4.42 10.18
CA GLU A 25 -5.44 4.45 11.42
C GLU A 25 -6.71 3.61 11.27
N GLY A 26 -7.50 3.85 10.22
CA GLY A 26 -8.67 3.03 9.91
C GLY A 26 -8.33 1.56 9.69
N ALA A 27 -7.20 1.27 9.01
CA ALA A 27 -6.70 -0.09 8.83
C ALA A 27 -6.36 -0.76 10.17
N ARG A 28 -5.70 -0.05 11.09
CA ARG A 28 -5.38 -0.55 12.44
C ARG A 28 -6.65 -0.85 13.22
N TRP A 29 -7.63 0.04 13.18
CA TRP A 29 -8.92 -0.17 13.83
C TRP A 29 -9.63 -1.42 13.29
N ARG A 30 -9.72 -1.58 11.95
CA ARG A 30 -10.32 -2.77 11.34
C ARG A 30 -9.60 -4.06 11.75
N THR A 31 -8.27 -4.06 11.77
CA THR A 31 -7.45 -5.19 12.25
C THR A 31 -7.75 -5.53 13.71
N GLN A 32 -7.81 -4.53 14.59
CA GLN A 32 -8.17 -4.73 16.00
C GLN A 32 -9.58 -5.30 16.16
N ARG A 33 -10.55 -4.87 15.33
CA ARG A 33 -11.92 -5.43 15.32
C ARG A 33 -11.96 -6.91 14.94
N HIS A 34 -11.07 -7.38 14.08
CA HIS A 34 -10.94 -8.81 13.76
C HIS A 34 -10.41 -9.60 14.96
N TRP A 35 -9.33 -9.14 15.58
CA TRP A 35 -8.77 -9.81 16.76
C TRP A 35 -9.75 -9.84 17.93
N ALA A 36 -10.48 -8.76 18.17
CA ALA A 36 -11.52 -8.71 19.20
C ALA A 36 -12.71 -9.65 18.92
N ASN A 37 -12.89 -10.09 17.66
CA ASN A 37 -13.93 -11.04 17.25
C ASN A 37 -13.41 -12.48 17.12
N ASN A 38 -12.27 -12.83 17.75
CA ASN A 38 -11.64 -14.14 17.64
C ASN A 38 -11.34 -14.56 16.19
N LYS A 39 -11.07 -13.59 15.30
CA LYS A 39 -10.62 -13.82 13.92
C LYS A 39 -9.12 -13.48 13.85
N PRO A 40 -8.21 -14.42 14.16
CA PRO A 40 -6.77 -14.15 14.30
C PRO A 40 -6.09 -13.73 13.00
N PHE A 41 -6.71 -14.05 11.85
CA PHE A 41 -6.18 -13.78 10.51
C PHE A 41 -7.05 -12.73 9.80
N PRO A 42 -6.91 -11.43 10.11
CA PRO A 42 -7.64 -10.36 9.43
C PRO A 42 -7.34 -10.35 7.93
N PRO A 43 -8.26 -9.88 7.07
CA PRO A 43 -7.98 -9.68 5.66
C PRO A 43 -6.89 -8.60 5.51
N ASP A 44 -6.18 -8.65 4.39
CA ASP A 44 -5.13 -7.69 4.09
C ASP A 44 -5.69 -6.26 3.99
N GLN A 45 -5.30 -5.42 4.96
CA GLN A 45 -5.81 -4.06 5.05
C GLN A 45 -5.14 -3.11 4.04
N ARG A 46 -4.01 -3.47 3.41
CA ARG A 46 -3.33 -2.61 2.43
C ARG A 46 -4.24 -2.18 1.29
N PHE A 47 -5.16 -3.04 0.87
CA PHE A 47 -6.08 -2.76 -0.22
C PHE A 47 -7.15 -1.71 0.11
N THR A 48 -7.40 -1.48 1.40
CA THR A 48 -8.37 -0.49 1.91
C THR A 48 -7.76 0.89 2.16
N VAL A 49 -6.43 0.97 2.26
CA VAL A 49 -5.68 2.21 2.43
C VAL A 49 -5.51 2.90 1.08
N ARG A 50 -5.54 4.23 1.06
CA ARG A 50 -5.26 5.08 -0.11
C ARG A 50 -3.92 5.80 0.07
N PRO A 51 -3.19 6.10 -1.02
CA PRO A 51 -2.02 6.95 -0.94
C PRO A 51 -2.39 8.31 -0.34
N PRO A 52 -1.59 8.87 0.58
CA PRO A 52 -1.80 10.22 1.09
C PRO A 52 -1.71 11.28 -0.01
N ALA A 53 -2.44 12.37 0.17
CA ALA A 53 -2.34 13.53 -0.70
C ALA A 53 -0.92 14.13 -0.67
N GLY A 54 -0.45 14.66 -1.80
CA GLY A 54 0.87 15.29 -1.89
C GLY A 54 2.04 14.34 -2.12
N MET A 55 1.81 13.02 -2.19
CA MET A 55 2.86 12.09 -2.66
C MET A 55 3.27 12.39 -4.10
N CYS A 56 4.57 12.47 -4.36
CA CYS A 56 5.10 12.63 -5.72
C CYS A 56 4.86 11.35 -6.56
N PRO A 57 4.85 11.46 -7.90
CA PRO A 57 4.56 10.33 -8.79
C PRO A 57 5.45 9.11 -8.57
N THR A 58 6.76 9.33 -8.35
CA THR A 58 7.74 8.25 -8.14
C THR A 58 7.42 7.41 -6.90
N HIS A 59 7.25 8.06 -5.75
CA HIS A 59 6.91 7.34 -4.51
C HIS A 59 5.49 6.76 -4.58
N ARG A 60 4.57 7.41 -5.30
CA ARG A 60 3.22 6.87 -5.51
C ARG A 60 3.27 5.54 -6.26
N GLN A 61 4.12 5.42 -7.28
CA GLN A 61 4.30 4.16 -7.98
C GLN A 61 4.89 3.08 -7.06
N GLY A 62 5.99 3.36 -6.35
CA GLY A 62 6.58 2.40 -5.41
C GLY A 62 5.59 1.95 -4.33
N TRP A 63 4.77 2.87 -3.81
CA TRP A 63 3.70 2.55 -2.87
C TRP A 63 2.65 1.60 -3.48
N LEU A 64 2.26 1.83 -4.74
CA LEU A 64 1.33 0.94 -5.46
C LEU A 64 1.94 -0.43 -5.74
N ASP A 65 3.24 -0.50 -6.03
CA ASP A 65 3.95 -1.76 -6.24
C ASP A 65 3.90 -2.61 -4.96
N TYR A 66 4.20 -2.01 -3.80
CA TYR A 66 4.08 -2.71 -2.51
C TYR A 66 2.62 -3.05 -2.15
N ARG A 67 1.64 -2.21 -2.51
CA ARG A 67 0.21 -2.54 -2.34
C ARG A 67 -0.19 -3.76 -3.16
N ASN A 68 0.30 -3.87 -4.39
CA ASN A 68 -0.10 -4.89 -5.35
C ASN A 68 0.71 -6.19 -5.24
N MET A 69 1.78 -6.20 -4.45
CA MET A 69 2.59 -7.38 -4.17
C MET A 69 1.84 -8.34 -3.24
N ARG A 70 1.22 -9.34 -3.87
CA ARG A 70 0.40 -10.37 -3.23
C ARG A 70 1.24 -11.51 -2.68
N PHE A 71 0.80 -12.06 -1.56
CA PHE A 71 1.27 -13.35 -1.07
C PHE A 71 0.81 -14.45 -2.03
N ASN A 72 1.70 -15.35 -2.43
CA ASN A 72 1.35 -16.53 -3.22
C ASN A 72 0.91 -17.65 -2.26
N GLU A 73 -0.36 -18.05 -2.28
CA GLU A 73 -0.87 -19.08 -1.36
C GLU A 73 -0.41 -20.50 -1.71
N GLU A 74 -0.07 -20.74 -2.98
CA GLU A 74 0.41 -22.04 -3.48
C GLU A 74 1.81 -22.33 -2.95
N THR A 75 2.73 -21.38 -3.16
CA THR A 75 4.12 -21.50 -2.67
C THR A 75 4.26 -21.06 -1.24
N GLY A 76 3.36 -20.23 -0.71
CA GLY A 76 3.36 -19.60 0.62
C GLY A 76 4.74 -19.26 1.19
N ASP A 77 5.63 -18.79 0.33
CA ASP A 77 6.99 -18.44 0.70
C ASP A 77 6.97 -17.30 1.72
N PRO A 78 7.87 -17.31 2.72
CA PRO A 78 8.00 -16.18 3.61
C PRO A 78 8.47 -14.95 2.83
N TRP A 79 8.13 -13.78 3.34
CA TRP A 79 8.70 -12.51 2.87
C TRP A 79 10.24 -12.62 2.74
N PRO A 80 10.86 -12.14 1.63
CA PRO A 80 10.29 -11.40 0.50
C PRO A 80 9.82 -12.26 -0.69
N GLY A 81 9.66 -13.58 -0.51
CA GLY A 81 9.26 -14.51 -1.57
C GLY A 81 10.45 -14.90 -2.44
N ASN A 82 11.06 -16.04 -2.14
CA ASN A 82 12.04 -16.67 -3.00
C ASN A 82 11.63 -18.14 -3.19
N PRO A 83 11.33 -18.60 -4.42
CA PRO A 83 11.04 -20.01 -4.69
C PRO A 83 12.19 -20.96 -4.31
N GLN A 84 13.41 -20.43 -4.19
CA GLN A 84 14.61 -21.15 -3.78
C GLN A 84 14.94 -20.95 -2.29
N SER A 85 14.02 -20.34 -1.53
CA SER A 85 14.19 -20.16 -0.10
C SER A 85 14.39 -21.54 0.55
N PRO A 86 15.51 -21.77 1.27
CA PRO A 86 15.76 -23.06 1.92
C PRO A 86 14.77 -23.37 3.05
N PHE A 87 13.88 -22.41 3.38
CA PHE A 87 12.85 -22.53 4.40
C PHE A 87 11.60 -23.24 3.86
N LEU A 88 11.75 -24.54 3.56
CA LEU A 88 10.64 -25.43 3.25
C LEU A 88 9.61 -25.45 4.40
N PHE A 89 8.33 -25.58 4.07
CA PHE A 89 7.25 -25.63 5.06
C PHE A 89 7.39 -26.86 5.93
N VAL A 90 7.51 -26.66 7.24
CA VAL A 90 7.42 -27.76 8.20
C VAL A 90 6.43 -27.32 9.29
N GLY A 91 5.28 -27.98 9.33
CA GLY A 91 4.24 -27.73 10.31
C GLY A 91 3.18 -28.83 10.29
N SER A 92 2.54 -29.09 11.42
CA SER A 92 1.45 -30.07 11.55
C SER A 92 0.11 -29.54 11.01
N ASP A 93 -0.08 -28.21 11.00
CA ASP A 93 -1.24 -27.53 10.42
C ASP A 93 -0.77 -26.55 9.33
N MET A 94 -0.80 -27.03 8.09
CA MET A 94 -0.35 -26.27 6.92
C MET A 94 -1.25 -25.06 6.61
N ASN A 95 -2.54 -25.12 6.93
CA ASN A 95 -3.47 -24.03 6.67
C ASN A 95 -3.25 -22.87 7.64
N ARG A 96 -3.03 -23.19 8.91
CA ARG A 96 -2.65 -22.19 9.90
C ARG A 96 -1.32 -21.53 9.56
N LEU A 97 -0.31 -22.32 9.20
CA LEU A 97 1.02 -21.81 8.84
C LEU A 97 0.96 -20.86 7.63
N ARG A 98 0.19 -21.19 6.59
CA ARG A 98 -0.03 -20.30 5.44
C ARG A 98 -0.67 -18.97 5.84
N ASN A 99 -1.68 -19.02 6.71
CA ASN A 99 -2.34 -17.81 7.21
C ASN A 99 -1.40 -16.92 8.04
N GLU A 100 -0.55 -17.51 8.86
CA GLU A 100 0.48 -16.80 9.63
C GLU A 100 1.49 -16.12 8.69
N ARG A 101 1.96 -16.83 7.65
CA ARG A 101 2.88 -16.27 6.65
C ARG A 101 2.25 -15.15 5.82
N ARG A 102 0.99 -15.32 5.38
CA ARG A 102 0.21 -14.26 4.74
C ARG A 102 0.17 -13.02 5.63
N LEU A 103 -0.14 -13.18 6.92
CA LEU A 103 -0.20 -12.07 7.86
C LEU A 103 1.17 -11.36 8.01
N GLN A 104 2.27 -12.12 8.04
CA GLN A 104 3.62 -11.55 8.04
C GLN A 104 3.92 -10.78 6.74
N TRP A 105 3.51 -11.33 5.59
CA TRP A 105 3.65 -10.70 4.28
C TRP A 105 2.90 -9.37 4.23
N ASP A 106 1.62 -9.37 4.61
CA ASP A 106 0.76 -8.18 4.65
C ASP A 106 1.36 -7.10 5.55
N ARG A 107 1.88 -7.50 6.72
CA ARG A 107 2.57 -6.60 7.66
C ARG A 107 3.81 -5.99 7.02
N LYS A 108 4.70 -6.80 6.44
CA LYS A 108 5.96 -6.32 5.86
C LYS A 108 5.74 -5.38 4.68
N ALA A 109 4.79 -5.70 3.82
CA ALA A 109 4.42 -4.83 2.72
C ALA A 109 3.79 -3.52 3.22
N SER A 110 2.94 -3.57 4.25
CA SER A 110 2.38 -2.37 4.88
C SER A 110 3.46 -1.48 5.50
N GLU A 111 4.47 -2.07 6.14
CA GLU A 111 5.63 -1.36 6.70
C GLU A 111 6.41 -0.61 5.61
N GLN A 112 6.59 -1.22 4.43
CA GLN A 112 7.24 -0.57 3.27
C GLN A 112 6.39 0.57 2.69
N MET A 113 5.08 0.38 2.56
CA MET A 113 4.17 1.45 2.12
C MET A 113 4.23 2.66 3.06
N GLN A 114 4.16 2.44 4.38
CA GLN A 114 4.30 3.52 5.38
C GLN A 114 5.68 4.19 5.35
N LEU A 115 6.75 3.43 5.08
CA LEU A 115 8.09 3.99 4.93
C LEU A 115 8.17 4.92 3.72
N ILE A 116 7.62 4.51 2.58
CA ILE A 116 7.56 5.31 1.35
C ILE A 116 6.77 6.60 1.57
N GLU A 117 5.62 6.52 2.24
CA GLU A 117 4.83 7.70 2.60
C GLU A 117 5.67 8.70 3.42
N ARG A 118 6.33 8.23 4.48
CA ARG A 118 7.16 9.10 5.34
C ARG A 118 8.32 9.74 4.58
N ILE A 119 9.03 8.96 3.75
CA ILE A 119 10.15 9.46 2.94
C ILE A 119 9.66 10.55 1.99
N CYS A 120 8.55 10.32 1.29
CA CYS A 120 8.01 11.27 0.33
C CYS A 120 7.51 12.55 1.00
N LEU A 121 6.71 12.41 2.07
CA LEU A 121 6.06 13.55 2.74
C LEU A 121 7.04 14.40 3.56
N ARG A 122 8.21 13.87 3.91
CA ARG A 122 9.31 14.65 4.49
C ARG A 122 9.93 15.63 3.49
N GLY A 123 9.79 15.37 2.19
CA GLY A 123 10.18 16.29 1.11
C GLY A 123 11.68 16.39 0.80
N ASP A 124 12.52 15.63 1.50
CA ASP A 124 13.99 15.67 1.37
C ASP A 124 14.57 14.45 0.62
N SER A 125 13.71 13.56 0.13
CA SER A 125 14.15 12.39 -0.63
C SER A 125 14.74 12.83 -1.97
N PRO A 126 15.98 12.44 -2.31
CA PRO A 126 16.57 12.72 -3.62
C PRO A 126 15.81 12.00 -4.76
N GLN A 127 14.96 11.03 -4.43
CA GLN A 127 14.08 10.33 -5.37
C GLN A 127 12.75 11.05 -5.60
N CYS A 128 12.44 12.09 -4.81
CA CYS A 128 11.31 12.96 -5.12
C CYS A 128 11.63 13.70 -6.41
N THR A 129 10.94 13.36 -7.49
CA THR A 129 10.79 14.30 -8.58
C THR A 129 10.03 15.50 -8.03
N SER A 130 10.68 16.67 -7.99
CA SER A 130 9.97 17.94 -7.83
C SER A 130 8.79 17.96 -8.81
N PRO A 131 7.65 18.60 -8.46
CA PRO A 131 6.62 18.82 -9.46
C PRO A 131 7.31 19.47 -10.66
N VAL A 132 7.28 18.77 -11.80
CA VAL A 132 7.81 19.27 -13.05
C VAL A 132 7.09 20.59 -13.29
N GLU A 133 7.79 21.72 -13.11
CA GLU A 133 7.39 22.95 -13.77
C GLU A 133 7.30 22.58 -15.23
N ILE A 134 6.08 22.47 -15.77
CA ILE A 134 5.89 22.36 -17.21
C ILE A 134 6.49 23.67 -17.74
N PRO A 135 7.66 23.66 -18.42
CA PRO A 135 8.21 24.90 -18.91
C PRO A 135 7.18 25.50 -19.86
N ALA A 136 6.90 26.80 -19.69
CA ALA A 136 5.99 27.51 -20.57
C ALA A 136 6.31 27.18 -22.04
N PRO A 137 5.29 26.93 -22.89
CA PRO A 137 5.53 26.61 -24.29
C PRO A 137 6.42 27.69 -24.89
N ARG A 138 7.59 27.28 -25.39
CA ARG A 138 8.49 28.20 -26.08
C ARG A 138 7.72 28.79 -27.27
N PRO A 139 7.80 30.11 -27.52
CA PRO A 139 7.17 30.69 -28.69
C PRO A 139 7.71 29.98 -29.93
N ILE A 140 6.79 29.48 -30.76
CA ILE A 140 7.12 28.94 -32.08
C ILE A 140 7.69 30.11 -32.88
N VAL A 141 8.99 30.04 -33.17
CA VAL A 141 9.61 30.98 -34.10
C VAL A 141 9.42 30.38 -35.49
N ASP A 142 8.55 30.97 -36.30
CA ASP A 142 8.42 30.61 -37.70
C ASP A 142 9.74 30.92 -38.41
N VAL A 143 10.51 29.88 -38.69
CA VAL A 143 11.72 29.98 -39.51
C VAL A 143 11.27 30.11 -40.96
N HIS A 144 11.22 31.35 -41.46
CA HIS A 144 11.08 31.59 -42.90
C HIS A 144 12.34 31.09 -43.61
N LEU A 145 12.21 29.97 -44.33
CA LEU A 145 13.25 29.50 -45.25
C LEU A 145 13.24 30.41 -46.49
N PRO A 146 14.42 30.90 -46.95
CA PRO A 146 14.49 31.72 -48.15
C PRO A 146 14.11 30.90 -49.39
N ALA A 147 13.34 31.52 -50.29
CA ALA A 147 12.91 30.93 -51.55
C ALA A 147 14.13 30.66 -52.46
N ALA A 148 14.10 29.49 -53.11
CA ALA A 148 15.10 29.05 -54.08
C ALA A 148 14.94 29.76 -55.43
#